data_AF-A0A2G8HR67-F1
#
_entry.id   AF-A0A2G8HR67-F1
#
_cell.length_a   1.000
_cell.length_b   1.000
_cell.length_c   1.000
_cell.angle_alpha   90.00
_cell.angle_beta   90.00
_cell.angle_gamma   90.00
#
_symmetry.space_group_name_H-M   'P 1'
#
loop_
_entity.id
_entity.type
_entity.pdbx_description
1 polymer ?
#
loop_
_entity_poly.entity_id
_entity_poly.type
_entity_poly.pdbx_seq_one_letter_code
_entity_poly.pdbx_strand_id
1 'polypeptide(L)'
;MKKNLYRILAFATIAIVVGVIIYFRNVVKPSHVREHYNEEASANRILREDRRVEREFIAQTVEKRVKKVEVFDQRVDDLNKSLNLLEEKVQVREKYCLKNLNETIENDDYIDIKDTMYEDLDQVMTKFSRVLNEAMFRPEADELFSAVYKAVESNPKVDPKLLFSRLERIDICRDPKALNFVDTVFEAYRIKGWPTSVRDRLATEVFTLLKETVPRNRSVENLLYFTNILLIMSDNGLVPLNYSTELEDLSRRINENHTMFKDLFGNSQNREANYISLSDYLRRNEELSIELRQTAGDIENVLGVGY
;
A
#
# COMPACT_ATOMS: atom_id res chain seq x y z
N MET A 1 -35.02 30.84 -42.92
CA MET A 1 -34.16 30.41 -41.79
C MET A 1 -34.24 28.91 -41.47
N LYS A 2 -35.42 28.27 -41.44
CA LYS A 2 -35.54 26.82 -41.09
C LYS A 2 -34.69 25.87 -41.95
N LYS A 3 -34.59 26.09 -43.28
CA LYS A 3 -33.79 25.23 -44.18
C LYS A 3 -32.28 25.21 -43.88
N ASN A 4 -31.72 26.28 -43.33
CA ASN A 4 -30.29 26.32 -42.96
C ASN A 4 -30.03 25.59 -41.64
N LEU A 5 -30.99 25.64 -40.70
CA LEU A 5 -30.91 24.90 -39.45
C LEU A 5 -30.85 23.38 -39.68
N TYR A 6 -31.69 22.86 -40.59
CA TYR A 6 -31.69 21.44 -40.95
C TYR A 6 -30.40 20.99 -41.65
N ARG A 7 -29.75 21.88 -42.43
CA ARG A 7 -28.44 21.59 -43.05
C ARG A 7 -27.34 21.52 -41.98
N ILE A 8 -27.31 22.46 -41.05
CA ILE A 8 -26.32 22.47 -39.96
C ILE A 8 -26.48 21.24 -39.06
N LEU A 9 -27.73 20.89 -38.70
CA LEU A 9 -28.03 19.67 -37.95
C LEU A 9 -27.57 18.42 -38.70
N ALA A 10 -27.85 18.30 -40.01
CA ALA A 10 -27.39 17.17 -40.80
C ALA A 10 -25.86 17.05 -40.82
N PHE A 11 -25.13 18.15 -40.99
CA PHE A 11 -23.66 18.14 -40.93
C PHE A 11 -23.12 17.78 -39.55
N ALA A 12 -23.73 18.26 -38.47
CA ALA A 12 -23.34 17.90 -37.11
C ALA A 12 -23.58 16.42 -36.81
N THR A 13 -24.70 15.86 -37.27
CA THR A 13 -24.99 14.43 -37.13
C THR A 13 -23.98 13.59 -37.90
N ILE A 14 -23.62 14.00 -39.13
CA ILE A 14 -22.59 13.30 -39.92
C ILE A 14 -21.23 13.37 -39.21
N ALA A 15 -20.85 14.51 -38.66
CA ALA A 15 -19.59 14.67 -37.93
C ALA A 15 -19.53 13.77 -36.68
N ILE A 16 -20.63 13.66 -35.92
CA ILE A 16 -20.72 12.76 -34.76
C ILE A 16 -20.62 11.30 -35.20
N VAL A 17 -21.34 10.90 -36.24
CA VAL A 17 -21.30 9.51 -36.76
C VAL A 17 -19.90 9.15 -37.25
N VAL A 18 -19.22 10.05 -37.97
CA VAL A 18 -17.83 9.82 -38.42
C VAL A 18 -16.87 9.76 -37.24
N GLY A 19 -17.02 10.63 -36.24
CA GLY A 19 -16.22 10.61 -35.02
C GLY A 19 -16.38 9.31 -34.23
N VAL A 20 -17.61 8.81 -34.11
CA VAL A 20 -17.93 7.52 -33.47
C VAL A 20 -17.33 6.35 -34.26
N ILE A 21 -17.41 6.35 -35.59
CA ILE A 21 -16.81 5.30 -36.43
C ILE A 21 -15.28 5.29 -36.30
N ILE A 22 -14.63 6.45 -36.28
CA ILE A 22 -13.18 6.57 -36.09
C ILE A 22 -12.77 6.11 -34.69
N TYR A 23 -13.52 6.51 -33.65
CA TYR A 23 -13.31 6.06 -32.28
C TYR A 23 -13.42 4.53 -32.19
N PHE A 24 -14.47 3.91 -32.73
CA PHE A 24 -14.60 2.44 -32.71
C PHE A 24 -13.64 1.69 -33.64
N ARG A 25 -13.05 2.36 -34.66
CA ARG A 25 -11.99 1.77 -35.49
C ARG A 25 -10.61 1.83 -34.85
N ASN A 26 -10.33 2.89 -34.07
CA ASN A 26 -9.00 3.14 -33.48
C ASN A 26 -8.93 2.81 -31.99
N VAL A 27 -10.05 2.58 -31.31
CA VAL A 27 -10.07 1.88 -30.02
C VAL A 27 -9.69 0.44 -30.30
N VAL A 28 -8.49 0.09 -29.86
CA VAL A 28 -7.91 -1.24 -29.94
C VAL A 28 -8.97 -2.24 -29.48
N LYS A 29 -9.43 -3.10 -30.41
CA LYS A 29 -10.35 -4.17 -30.06
C LYS A 29 -9.69 -5.02 -28.97
N PRO A 30 -10.39 -5.37 -27.87
CA PRO A 30 -9.84 -6.17 -26.77
C PRO A 30 -9.24 -7.51 -27.23
N SER A 31 -9.59 -7.98 -28.43
CA SER A 31 -9.05 -9.18 -29.06
C SER A 31 -7.55 -9.06 -29.41
N HIS A 32 -7.07 -7.89 -29.86
CA HIS A 32 -5.66 -7.75 -30.25
C HIS A 32 -4.71 -7.49 -29.07
N VAL A 33 -5.22 -6.96 -27.95
CA VAL A 33 -4.48 -6.97 -26.68
C VAL A 33 -4.42 -8.38 -26.11
N ARG A 34 -5.51 -9.16 -26.25
CA ARG A 34 -5.53 -10.58 -25.83
C ARG A 34 -4.61 -11.47 -26.66
N GLU A 35 -4.42 -11.23 -27.95
CA GLU A 35 -3.50 -12.03 -28.78
C GLU A 35 -2.04 -11.81 -28.39
N HIS A 36 -1.61 -10.57 -28.16
CA HIS A 36 -0.24 -10.28 -27.71
C HIS A 36 0.02 -10.80 -26.28
N TYR A 37 -0.96 -10.68 -25.37
CA TYR A 37 -0.87 -11.26 -24.04
C TYR A 37 -0.98 -12.79 -24.05
N ASN A 38 -1.68 -13.41 -25.00
CA ASN A 38 -1.80 -14.87 -25.08
C ASN A 38 -0.56 -15.53 -25.67
N GLU A 39 0.15 -14.88 -26.59
CA GLU A 39 1.43 -15.42 -27.08
C GLU A 39 2.50 -15.38 -25.97
N GLU A 40 2.65 -14.27 -25.24
CA GLU A 40 3.54 -14.19 -24.07
C GLU A 40 3.07 -15.05 -22.88
N ALA A 41 1.75 -15.18 -22.66
CA ALA A 41 1.20 -16.08 -21.65
C ALA A 41 1.34 -17.56 -22.05
N SER A 42 1.37 -17.89 -23.35
CA SER A 42 1.61 -19.26 -23.82
C SER A 42 3.07 -19.66 -23.64
N ALA A 43 4.02 -18.76 -23.95
CA ALA A 43 5.44 -18.95 -23.66
C ALA A 43 5.70 -19.10 -22.15
N ASN A 44 5.04 -18.27 -21.32
CA ASN A 44 5.10 -18.38 -19.86
C ASN A 44 4.36 -19.61 -19.30
N ARG A 45 3.33 -20.14 -19.97
CA ARG A 45 2.67 -21.39 -19.58
C ARG A 45 3.54 -22.60 -19.85
N ILE A 46 4.22 -22.65 -21.00
CA ILE A 46 5.17 -23.73 -21.33
C ILE A 46 6.35 -23.72 -20.35
N LEU A 47 6.92 -22.55 -20.03
CA LEU A 47 7.95 -22.39 -18.98
C LEU A 47 7.45 -22.76 -17.57
N ARG A 48 6.16 -22.58 -17.27
CA ARG A 48 5.55 -22.97 -15.99
C ARG A 48 5.26 -24.47 -15.92
N GLU A 49 4.92 -25.12 -17.03
CA GLU A 49 4.72 -26.56 -17.12
C GLU A 49 6.05 -27.32 -17.03
N ASP A 50 7.08 -26.86 -17.74
CA ASP A 50 8.43 -27.44 -17.63
C ASP A 50 8.99 -27.31 -16.21
N ARG A 51 8.82 -26.15 -15.56
CA ARG A 51 9.18 -25.94 -14.15
C ARG A 51 8.30 -26.72 -13.17
N ARG A 52 7.08 -27.11 -13.56
CA ARG A 52 6.19 -27.93 -12.71
C ARG A 52 6.60 -29.39 -12.76
N VAL A 53 6.93 -29.91 -13.94
CA VAL A 53 7.47 -31.27 -14.11
C VAL A 53 8.83 -31.41 -13.42
N GLU A 54 9.68 -30.38 -13.46
CA GLU A 54 10.96 -30.34 -12.72
C GLU A 54 10.74 -30.28 -11.19
N ARG A 55 9.76 -29.50 -10.70
CA ARG A 55 9.40 -29.45 -9.27
C ARG A 55 8.78 -30.75 -8.77
N GLU A 56 7.98 -31.44 -9.57
CA GLU A 56 7.40 -32.75 -9.21
C GLU A 56 8.50 -33.83 -9.12
N PHE A 57 9.55 -33.74 -9.96
CA PHE A 57 10.72 -34.61 -9.87
C PHE A 57 11.60 -34.33 -8.63
N ILE A 58 11.82 -33.06 -8.28
CA ILE A 58 12.56 -32.68 -7.06
C ILE A 58 11.78 -33.04 -5.79
N ALA A 59 10.46 -32.84 -5.77
CA ALA A 59 9.60 -33.18 -4.64
C ALA A 59 9.61 -34.69 -4.33
N GLN A 60 9.66 -35.55 -5.35
CA GLN A 60 9.79 -37.00 -5.16
C GLN A 60 11.19 -37.42 -4.66
N THR A 61 12.21 -36.59 -4.84
CA THR A 61 13.59 -36.90 -4.42
C THR A 61 13.88 -36.47 -2.97
N VAL A 62 13.12 -35.53 -2.41
CA VAL A 62 13.34 -34.96 -1.06
C VAL A 62 12.61 -35.72 0.06
N GLU A 63 11.74 -36.68 -0.26
CA GLU A 63 10.88 -37.37 0.72
C GLU A 63 11.59 -38.40 1.63
N LYS A 64 12.93 -38.45 1.65
CA LYS A 64 13.69 -39.32 2.57
C LYS A 64 14.79 -38.56 3.29
N ARG A 65 14.40 -37.83 4.35
CA ARG A 65 15.01 -37.78 5.70
C ARG A 65 14.69 -36.44 6.36
N VAL A 66 13.60 -36.39 7.11
CA VAL A 66 13.48 -35.44 8.22
C VAL A 66 13.33 -36.24 9.50
N LYS A 67 14.45 -36.57 10.13
CA LYS A 67 14.45 -36.90 11.56
C LYS A 67 14.20 -35.59 12.29
N LYS A 68 13.07 -35.51 13.00
CA LYS A 68 12.74 -34.43 13.94
C LYS A 68 13.80 -34.45 15.05
N VAL A 69 14.81 -33.59 14.95
CA VAL A 69 15.74 -33.33 16.06
C VAL A 69 15.13 -32.19 16.85
N GLU A 70 14.48 -32.52 17.96
CA GLU A 70 14.12 -31.52 18.98
C GLU A 70 15.40 -31.08 19.68
N VAL A 71 16.02 -30.02 19.17
CA VAL A 71 16.89 -29.16 20.00
C VAL A 71 15.96 -28.09 20.56
N PHE A 72 15.56 -28.23 21.81
CA PHE A 72 14.91 -27.18 22.58
C PHE A 72 15.90 -26.02 22.73
N ASP A 73 15.80 -25.03 21.84
CA ASP A 73 16.57 -23.79 21.94
C ASP A 73 15.71 -22.78 22.69
N GLN A 74 15.98 -22.62 23.99
CA GLN A 74 15.21 -21.73 24.87
C GLN A 74 15.09 -20.31 24.31
N ARG A 75 16.08 -19.84 23.52
CA ARG A 75 16.02 -18.53 22.85
C ARG A 75 14.99 -18.49 21.72
N VAL A 76 14.83 -19.59 21.00
CA VAL A 76 13.82 -19.73 19.94
C VAL A 76 12.42 -19.78 20.55
N ASP A 77 12.25 -20.46 21.69
CA ASP A 77 10.98 -20.50 22.41
C ASP A 77 10.61 -19.13 22.99
N ASP A 78 11.55 -18.44 23.63
CA ASP A 78 11.35 -17.09 24.16
C ASP A 78 10.98 -16.10 23.04
N LEU A 79 11.67 -16.18 21.90
CA LEU A 79 11.35 -15.40 20.71
C LEU A 79 9.92 -15.69 20.22
N ASN A 80 9.58 -16.96 20.02
CA ASN A 80 8.24 -17.34 19.54
C ASN A 80 7.15 -16.90 20.51
N LYS A 81 7.37 -17.02 21.83
CA LYS A 81 6.45 -16.54 22.86
C LYS A 81 6.26 -15.03 22.78
N SER A 82 7.36 -14.27 22.63
CA SER A 82 7.29 -12.81 22.48
C SER A 82 6.56 -12.39 21.21
N LEU A 83 6.81 -13.07 20.08
CA LEU A 83 6.14 -12.77 18.81
C LEU A 83 4.65 -13.12 18.85
N ASN A 84 4.27 -14.24 19.48
CA ASN A 84 2.86 -14.61 19.64
C ASN A 84 2.10 -13.59 20.51
N LEU A 85 2.71 -13.09 21.59
CA LEU A 85 2.10 -12.06 22.42
C LEU A 85 1.87 -10.75 21.63
N LEU A 86 2.81 -10.37 20.77
CA LEU A 86 2.66 -9.21 19.90
C LEU A 86 1.56 -9.43 18.85
N GLU A 87 1.45 -10.62 18.26
CA GLU A 87 0.35 -10.96 17.35
C GLU A 87 -1.02 -10.88 18.02
N GLU A 88 -1.15 -11.35 19.27
CA GLU A 88 -2.39 -11.18 20.04
C GLU A 88 -2.76 -9.70 20.23
N LYS A 89 -1.77 -8.85 20.55
CA LYS A 89 -1.98 -7.41 20.65
C LYS A 89 -2.40 -6.79 19.32
N VAL A 90 -1.80 -7.21 18.20
CA VAL A 90 -2.17 -6.77 16.85
C VAL A 90 -3.63 -7.13 16.54
N GLN A 91 -4.09 -8.34 16.87
CA GLN A 91 -5.50 -8.71 16.69
C GLN A 91 -6.46 -7.87 17.55
N VAL A 92 -6.05 -7.50 18.77
CA VAL A 92 -6.83 -6.56 19.60
C VAL A 92 -6.85 -5.18 18.96
N ARG A 93 -5.71 -4.70 18.44
CA ARG A 93 -5.60 -3.42 17.74
C ARG A 93 -6.50 -3.37 16.51
N GLU A 94 -6.55 -4.44 15.71
CA GLU A 94 -7.42 -4.53 14.54
C GLU A 94 -8.90 -4.24 14.90
N LYS A 95 -9.41 -4.91 15.94
CA LYS A 95 -10.77 -4.69 16.44
C LYS A 95 -10.98 -3.27 16.93
N TYR A 96 -9.99 -2.71 17.63
CA TYR A 96 -10.04 -1.33 18.13
C TYR A 96 -10.10 -0.32 16.97
N CYS A 97 -9.25 -0.46 15.95
CA CYS A 97 -9.24 0.45 14.80
C CYS A 97 -10.59 0.43 14.08
N LEU A 98 -11.11 -0.75 13.75
CA LEU A 98 -12.37 -0.91 13.03
C LEU A 98 -13.55 -0.34 13.82
N LYS A 99 -13.54 -0.52 15.15
CA LYS A 99 -14.54 0.09 16.02
C LYS A 99 -14.49 1.62 15.96
N ASN A 100 -13.32 2.22 16.18
CA ASN A 100 -13.20 3.69 16.19
C ASN A 100 -13.47 4.31 14.82
N LEU A 101 -13.09 3.63 13.74
CA LEU A 101 -13.38 4.10 12.39
C LEU A 101 -14.90 4.18 12.15
N ASN A 102 -15.63 3.13 12.51
CA ASN A 102 -17.09 3.08 12.36
C ASN A 102 -17.83 4.03 13.31
N GLU A 103 -17.30 4.29 14.50
CA GLU A 103 -17.85 5.30 15.43
C GLU A 103 -17.54 6.74 14.98
N THR A 104 -16.44 6.97 14.25
CA THR A 104 -16.06 8.31 13.79
C THR A 104 -16.79 8.68 12.50
N ILE A 105 -16.95 7.70 11.62
CA ILE A 105 -17.59 7.82 10.32
C ILE A 105 -18.81 6.89 10.32
N GLU A 106 -19.94 7.40 10.83
CA GLU A 106 -21.13 6.59 11.10
C GLU A 106 -21.91 6.20 9.84
N ASN A 107 -21.93 7.07 8.83
CA ASN A 107 -22.63 6.92 7.56
C ASN A 107 -21.65 7.04 6.38
N ASP A 108 -22.09 6.68 5.17
CA ASP A 108 -21.28 6.76 3.95
C ASP A 108 -21.34 8.14 3.27
N ASP A 109 -22.16 9.06 3.82
CA ASP A 109 -22.32 10.43 3.31
C ASP A 109 -21.03 11.26 3.44
N TYR A 110 -20.02 10.76 4.19
CA TYR A 110 -18.69 11.36 4.25
C TYR A 110 -18.01 11.48 2.88
N ILE A 111 -18.46 10.75 1.85
CA ILE A 111 -17.92 10.86 0.49
C ILE A 111 -18.47 12.11 -0.23
N ASP A 112 -19.61 12.67 0.21
CA ASP A 112 -20.17 13.89 -0.37
C ASP A 112 -19.64 15.14 0.34
N ILE A 113 -18.81 15.92 -0.36
CA ILE A 113 -18.26 17.20 0.13
C ILE A 113 -19.36 18.23 0.43
N LYS A 114 -20.56 18.05 -0.13
CA LYS A 114 -21.73 18.90 0.16
C LYS A 114 -22.40 18.55 1.47
N ASP A 115 -22.02 17.47 2.14
CA ASP A 115 -22.54 17.15 3.46
C ASP A 115 -22.23 18.27 4.46
N THR A 116 -23.17 18.48 5.38
CA THR A 116 -23.08 19.51 6.43
C THR A 116 -21.88 19.35 7.35
N MET A 117 -21.33 18.13 7.49
CA MET A 117 -20.14 17.89 8.30
C MET A 117 -18.93 18.69 7.82
N TYR A 118 -18.86 19.01 6.51
CA TYR A 118 -17.78 19.79 5.91
C TYR A 118 -17.99 21.31 6.03
N GLU A 119 -19.02 21.77 6.73
CA GLU A 119 -19.23 23.19 7.05
C GLU A 119 -18.61 23.56 8.41
N ASP A 120 -18.47 22.59 9.32
CA ASP A 120 -17.83 22.75 10.63
C ASP A 120 -16.38 22.24 10.58
N LEU A 121 -15.43 23.17 10.44
CA LEU A 121 -14.00 22.86 10.40
C LEU A 121 -13.51 22.15 11.66
N ASP A 122 -14.00 22.51 12.84
CA ASP A 122 -13.53 21.90 14.09
C ASP A 122 -14.00 20.45 14.17
N GLN A 123 -15.22 20.17 13.71
CA GLN A 123 -15.72 18.80 13.60
C GLN A 123 -14.91 17.98 12.59
N VAL A 124 -14.62 18.53 11.39
CA VAL A 124 -13.80 17.85 10.38
C VAL A 124 -12.42 17.51 10.95
N MET A 125 -11.74 18.51 11.54
CA MET A 125 -10.39 18.33 12.07
C MET A 125 -10.34 17.30 13.20
N THR A 126 -11.36 17.29 14.07
CA THR A 126 -11.48 16.31 15.15
C THR A 126 -11.63 14.89 14.59
N LYS A 127 -12.52 14.70 13.60
CA LYS A 127 -12.71 13.39 12.95
C LYS A 127 -11.47 12.96 12.18
N PHE A 128 -10.81 13.88 11.48
CA PHE A 128 -9.57 13.64 10.74
C PHE A 128 -8.46 13.14 11.68
N SER A 129 -8.20 13.86 12.76
CA SER A 129 -7.20 13.46 13.77
C SER A 129 -7.55 12.10 14.40
N ARG A 130 -8.84 11.86 14.70
CA ARG A 130 -9.29 10.57 15.24
C ARG A 130 -9.08 9.42 14.26
N VAL A 131 -9.37 9.59 12.98
CA VAL A 131 -9.13 8.56 11.95
C VAL A 131 -7.62 8.27 11.83
N LEU A 132 -6.77 9.30 11.80
CA LEU A 132 -5.33 9.11 11.73
C LEU A 132 -4.78 8.39 12.97
N ASN A 133 -5.13 8.84 14.17
CA ASN A 133 -4.52 8.40 15.42
C ASN A 133 -5.15 7.13 16.02
N GLU A 134 -6.45 6.89 15.80
CA GLU A 134 -7.16 5.74 16.39
C GLU A 134 -7.43 4.62 15.38
N ALA A 135 -7.54 4.92 14.09
CA ALA A 135 -7.79 3.92 13.05
C ALA A 135 -6.55 3.59 12.21
N MET A 136 -5.70 4.56 11.87
CA MET A 136 -4.56 4.36 10.97
C MET A 136 -3.23 4.14 11.69
N PHE A 137 -3.00 4.78 12.83
CA PHE A 137 -1.82 4.55 13.67
C PHE A 137 -1.89 3.15 14.31
N ARG A 138 -0.79 2.39 14.29
CA ARG A 138 -0.77 0.97 14.72
C ARG A 138 0.53 0.63 15.46
N PRO A 139 0.74 1.15 16.67
CA PRO A 139 2.00 0.96 17.38
C PRO A 139 2.31 -0.52 17.65
N GLU A 140 1.30 -1.37 17.85
CA GLU A 140 1.49 -2.81 18.05
C GLU A 140 2.00 -3.52 16.78
N ALA A 141 1.53 -3.11 15.60
CA ALA A 141 2.02 -3.63 14.33
C ALA A 141 3.47 -3.16 14.08
N ASP A 142 3.79 -1.93 14.49
CA ASP A 142 5.14 -1.36 14.39
C ASP A 142 6.13 -2.09 15.29
N GLU A 143 5.72 -2.41 16.53
CA GLU A 143 6.49 -3.24 17.46
C GLU A 143 6.72 -4.65 16.90
N LEU A 144 5.69 -5.29 16.34
CA LEU A 144 5.80 -6.62 15.75
C LEU A 144 6.74 -6.63 14.53
N PHE A 145 6.63 -5.65 13.63
CA PHE A 145 7.56 -5.51 12.50
C PHE A 145 9.00 -5.41 12.99
N SER A 146 9.26 -4.50 13.95
CA SER A 146 10.59 -4.29 14.53
C SER A 146 11.15 -5.54 15.20
N ALA A 147 10.30 -6.32 15.89
CA ALA A 147 10.70 -7.57 16.52
C ALA A 147 11.06 -8.64 15.48
N VAL A 148 10.25 -8.78 14.42
CA VAL A 148 10.53 -9.74 13.35
C VAL A 148 11.77 -9.34 12.55
N TYR A 149 11.98 -8.06 12.25
CA TYR A 149 13.20 -7.56 11.58
C TYR A 149 14.46 -7.95 12.37
N LYS A 150 14.48 -7.66 13.68
CA LYS A 150 15.59 -8.06 14.56
C LYS A 150 15.77 -9.57 14.61
N ALA A 151 14.68 -10.33 14.60
CA ALA A 151 14.73 -11.78 14.53
C ALA A 151 15.41 -12.24 13.24
N VAL A 152 15.02 -11.73 12.07
CA VAL A 152 15.64 -12.10 10.79
C VAL A 152 17.14 -11.81 10.78
N GLU A 153 17.56 -10.62 11.21
CA GLU A 153 18.98 -10.22 11.22
C GLU A 153 19.83 -11.05 12.20
N SER A 154 19.23 -11.60 13.25
CA SER A 154 19.93 -12.50 14.18
C SER A 154 20.03 -13.95 13.73
N ASN A 155 19.41 -14.30 12.59
CA ASN A 155 19.38 -15.65 11.99
C ASN A 155 19.13 -16.80 13.02
N PRO A 156 18.02 -16.75 13.79
CA PRO A 156 17.68 -17.77 14.75
C PRO A 156 17.32 -19.07 14.03
N LYS A 157 17.29 -20.20 14.75
CA LYS A 157 16.85 -21.50 14.23
C LYS A 157 15.32 -21.59 14.03
N VAL A 158 14.71 -20.52 13.52
CA VAL A 158 13.31 -20.44 13.10
C VAL A 158 13.23 -20.69 11.59
N ASP A 159 12.06 -21.07 11.10
CA ASP A 159 11.80 -21.10 9.66
C ASP A 159 11.60 -19.67 9.14
N PRO A 160 12.36 -19.19 8.13
CA PRO A 160 12.18 -17.85 7.59
C PRO A 160 10.78 -17.66 6.97
N LYS A 161 10.12 -18.72 6.50
CA LYS A 161 8.73 -18.65 6.01
C LYS A 161 7.75 -18.34 7.12
N LEU A 162 7.99 -18.87 8.32
CA LEU A 162 7.19 -18.51 9.49
C LEU A 162 7.39 -17.03 9.79
N LEU A 163 8.63 -16.54 9.90
CA LEU A 163 8.91 -15.13 10.15
C LEU A 163 8.26 -14.22 9.09
N PHE A 164 8.37 -14.57 7.81
CA PHE A 164 7.74 -13.82 6.74
C PHE A 164 6.19 -13.84 6.83
N SER A 165 5.58 -14.98 7.14
CA SER A 165 4.12 -15.04 7.35
C SER A 165 3.65 -14.15 8.52
N ARG A 166 4.50 -13.94 9.53
CA ARG A 166 4.20 -12.98 10.60
C ARG A 166 4.21 -11.54 10.08
N LEU A 167 5.16 -11.20 9.20
CA LEU A 167 5.19 -9.88 8.54
C LEU A 167 3.95 -9.64 7.68
N GLU A 168 3.40 -10.65 7.02
CA GLU A 168 2.17 -10.50 6.24
C GLU A 168 0.95 -10.24 7.13
N ARG A 169 0.94 -10.77 8.36
CA ARG A 169 -0.17 -10.62 9.32
C ARG A 169 -0.18 -9.30 10.09
N ILE A 170 0.86 -8.47 9.96
CA ILE A 170 0.89 -7.15 10.62
C ILE A 170 0.01 -6.13 9.90
N ASP A 171 -0.40 -6.43 8.66
CA ASP A 171 -1.19 -5.51 7.85
C ASP A 171 -2.66 -5.54 8.29
N ILE A 172 -2.94 -4.75 9.33
CA ILE A 172 -4.26 -4.58 9.94
C ILE A 172 -4.76 -3.14 9.77
N CYS A 173 -6.04 -2.90 10.05
CA CYS A 173 -6.64 -1.56 10.06
C CYS A 173 -6.45 -0.80 8.73
N ARG A 174 -6.57 -1.48 7.59
CA ARG A 174 -6.47 -0.92 6.23
C ARG A 174 -7.84 -0.75 5.57
N ASP A 175 -8.86 -0.45 6.36
CA ASP A 175 -10.22 -0.30 5.81
C ASP A 175 -10.23 0.86 4.78
N PRO A 176 -10.69 0.63 3.54
CA PRO A 176 -10.74 1.66 2.50
C PRO A 176 -11.49 2.92 2.93
N LYS A 177 -12.44 2.80 3.86
CA LYS A 177 -13.20 3.91 4.42
C LYS A 177 -12.31 4.99 5.04
N ALA A 178 -11.21 4.61 5.69
CA ALA A 178 -10.27 5.56 6.29
C ALA A 178 -9.56 6.41 5.23
N LEU A 179 -9.01 5.77 4.19
CA LEU A 179 -8.33 6.48 3.10
C LEU A 179 -9.31 7.33 2.28
N ASN A 180 -10.48 6.81 1.96
CA ASN A 180 -11.51 7.56 1.24
C ASN A 180 -11.93 8.82 2.02
N PHE A 181 -12.03 8.72 3.35
CA PHE A 181 -12.35 9.87 4.19
C PHE A 181 -11.22 10.90 4.18
N VAL A 182 -9.96 10.46 4.32
CA VAL A 182 -8.78 11.33 4.23
C VAL A 182 -8.75 12.06 2.89
N ASP A 183 -8.96 11.34 1.78
CA ASP A 183 -9.05 11.93 0.44
C ASP A 183 -10.18 12.96 0.35
N THR A 184 -11.39 12.61 0.81
CA THR A 184 -12.53 13.53 0.76
C THR A 184 -12.30 14.78 1.61
N VAL A 185 -11.59 14.69 2.74
CA VAL A 185 -11.19 15.87 3.54
C VAL A 185 -10.23 16.77 2.75
N PHE A 186 -9.27 16.19 2.02
CA PHE A 186 -8.35 16.96 1.18
C PHE A 186 -9.05 17.56 -0.04
N GLU A 187 -10.00 16.84 -0.63
CA GLU A 187 -10.84 17.35 -1.71
C GLU A 187 -11.74 18.50 -1.21
N ALA A 188 -12.32 18.37 0.00
CA ALA A 188 -13.09 19.41 0.64
C ALA A 188 -12.25 20.67 0.90
N TYR A 189 -11.00 20.52 1.38
CA TYR A 189 -10.05 21.62 1.52
C TYR A 189 -9.90 22.41 0.20
N ARG A 190 -9.67 21.69 -0.90
CA ARG A 190 -9.49 22.27 -2.24
C ARG A 190 -10.75 22.94 -2.78
N ILE A 191 -11.89 22.25 -2.74
CA ILE A 191 -13.15 22.70 -3.35
C ILE A 191 -13.81 23.81 -2.54
N LYS A 192 -13.81 23.71 -1.21
CA LYS A 192 -14.41 24.74 -0.34
C LYS A 192 -13.49 25.94 -0.12
N GLY A 193 -12.23 25.87 -0.57
CA GLY A 193 -11.28 26.98 -0.46
C GLY A 193 -10.94 27.32 1.00
N TRP A 194 -10.74 26.30 1.83
CA TRP A 194 -10.39 26.49 3.24
C TRP A 194 -9.05 27.22 3.39
N PRO A 195 -8.87 27.99 4.48
CA PRO A 195 -7.67 28.80 4.67
C PRO A 195 -6.42 27.92 4.84
N THR A 196 -5.26 28.48 4.52
CA THR A 196 -3.96 27.80 4.61
C THR A 196 -3.66 27.24 6.00
N SER A 197 -4.18 27.85 7.07
CA SER A 197 -4.08 27.30 8.42
C SER A 197 -4.71 25.92 8.58
N VAL A 198 -5.75 25.59 7.80
CA VAL A 198 -6.36 24.25 7.78
C VAL A 198 -5.47 23.27 7.03
N ARG A 199 -4.92 23.68 5.87
CA ARG A 199 -3.91 22.89 5.14
C ARG A 199 -2.77 22.49 6.07
N ASP A 200 -2.26 23.46 6.82
CA ASP A 200 -1.09 23.26 7.69
C ASP A 200 -1.39 22.24 8.77
N ARG A 201 -2.54 22.35 9.44
CA ARG A 201 -2.97 21.36 10.43
C ARG A 201 -3.16 19.96 9.84
N LEU A 202 -3.82 19.85 8.69
CA LEU A 202 -4.02 18.58 8.00
C LEU A 202 -2.69 17.92 7.62
N ALA A 203 -1.77 18.70 7.04
CA ALA A 203 -0.45 18.24 6.66
C ALA A 203 0.39 17.81 7.87
N THR A 204 0.41 18.61 8.95
CA THR A 204 1.15 18.29 10.18
C THR A 204 0.69 16.97 10.79
N GLU A 205 -0.61 16.68 10.84
CA GLU A 205 -1.13 15.40 11.36
C GLU A 205 -0.63 14.21 10.53
N VAL A 206 -0.65 14.32 9.19
CA VAL A 206 -0.13 13.26 8.30
C VAL A 206 1.37 13.07 8.47
N PHE A 207 2.16 14.16 8.48
CA PHE A 207 3.61 14.07 8.64
C PHE A 207 4.01 13.54 10.02
N THR A 208 3.26 13.87 11.07
CA THR A 208 3.45 13.31 12.41
C THR A 208 3.27 11.80 12.38
N LEU A 209 2.15 11.32 11.83
CA LEU A 209 1.89 9.90 11.68
C LEU A 209 2.99 9.18 10.88
N LEU A 210 3.43 9.77 9.76
CA LEU A 210 4.51 9.23 8.94
C LEU A 210 5.82 9.12 9.73
N LYS A 211 6.20 10.18 10.46
CA LYS A 211 7.42 10.23 11.30
C LYS A 211 7.41 9.20 12.41
N GLU A 212 6.24 8.91 12.99
CA GLU A 212 6.11 7.94 14.06
C GLU A 212 6.15 6.49 13.56
N THR A 213 5.46 6.20 12.45
CA THR A 213 5.24 4.84 11.95
C THR A 213 6.35 4.36 11.00
N VAL A 214 6.73 5.13 9.97
CA VAL A 214 7.64 4.66 8.91
C VAL A 214 9.01 4.18 9.43
N PRO A 215 9.67 4.84 10.40
CA PRO A 215 10.93 4.34 10.93
C PRO A 215 10.83 2.97 11.62
N ARG A 216 9.67 2.67 12.23
CA ARG A 216 9.43 1.47 13.05
C ARG A 216 8.81 0.33 12.25
N ASN A 217 8.07 0.66 11.20
CA ASN A 217 7.37 -0.28 10.34
C ASN A 217 7.63 0.03 8.87
N ARG A 218 8.57 -0.73 8.31
CA ARG A 218 9.07 -0.54 6.95
C ARG A 218 8.50 -1.61 6.03
N SER A 219 7.32 -2.17 6.36
CA SER A 219 6.67 -3.13 5.48
C SER A 219 6.26 -2.45 4.18
N VAL A 220 6.27 -3.20 3.09
CA VAL A 220 5.85 -2.71 1.76
C VAL A 220 4.48 -2.06 1.82
N GLU A 221 3.50 -2.72 2.44
CA GLU A 221 2.14 -2.17 2.59
C GLU A 221 2.13 -0.83 3.33
N ASN A 222 2.98 -0.69 4.36
CA ASN A 222 3.06 0.57 5.09
C ASN A 222 3.72 1.68 4.28
N LEU A 223 4.81 1.37 3.56
CA LEU A 223 5.47 2.33 2.69
C LEU A 223 4.54 2.78 1.55
N LEU A 224 3.86 1.84 0.89
CA LEU A 224 2.89 2.13 -0.18
C LEU A 224 1.75 3.00 0.33
N TYR A 225 1.25 2.72 1.53
CA TYR A 225 0.18 3.50 2.12
C TYR A 225 0.55 4.96 2.33
N PHE A 226 1.73 5.24 2.89
CA PHE A 226 2.17 6.61 3.10
C PHE A 226 2.55 7.30 1.79
N THR A 227 3.12 6.58 0.81
CA THR A 227 3.30 7.16 -0.54
C THR A 227 1.95 7.54 -1.17
N ASN A 228 0.92 6.71 -0.99
CA ASN A 228 -0.42 6.99 -1.51
C ASN A 228 -1.05 8.21 -0.83
N ILE A 229 -0.94 8.35 0.49
CA ILE A 229 -1.44 9.54 1.20
C ILE A 229 -0.76 10.81 0.67
N LEU A 230 0.57 10.79 0.48
CA LEU A 230 1.29 11.95 -0.05
C LEU A 230 0.88 12.28 -1.50
N LEU A 231 0.61 11.27 -2.33
CA LEU A 231 0.08 11.46 -3.67
C LEU A 231 -1.32 12.10 -3.63
N ILE A 232 -2.23 11.60 -2.80
CA ILE A 232 -3.57 12.17 -2.61
C ILE A 232 -3.49 13.62 -2.12
N MET A 233 -2.56 13.93 -1.19
CA MET A 233 -2.30 15.32 -0.76
C MET A 233 -1.84 16.19 -1.93
N SER A 234 -1.03 15.65 -2.84
CA SER A 234 -0.54 16.38 -4.00
C SER A 234 -1.64 16.63 -5.04
N ASP A 235 -2.45 15.61 -5.34
CA ASP A 235 -3.60 15.70 -6.25
C ASP A 235 -4.63 16.74 -5.78
N ASN A 236 -4.75 16.89 -4.46
CA ASN A 236 -5.64 17.87 -3.83
C ASN A 236 -4.97 19.23 -3.53
N GLY A 237 -3.71 19.43 -3.96
CA GLY A 237 -3.02 20.72 -3.85
C GLY A 237 -2.54 21.10 -2.44
N LEU A 238 -2.51 20.14 -1.50
CA LEU A 238 -1.87 20.32 -0.19
C LEU A 238 -0.35 20.21 -0.30
N VAL A 239 0.14 19.40 -1.24
CA VAL A 239 1.57 19.17 -1.53
C VAL A 239 1.90 19.61 -2.96
N PRO A 240 3.05 20.26 -3.21
CA PRO A 240 3.44 20.65 -4.57
C PRO A 240 3.53 19.47 -5.55
N LEU A 241 2.93 19.62 -6.74
CA LEU A 241 2.86 18.57 -7.78
C LEU A 241 4.22 18.10 -8.31
N ASN A 242 5.29 18.86 -8.10
CA ASN A 242 6.63 18.45 -8.53
C ASN A 242 7.15 17.23 -7.75
N TYR A 243 6.54 16.88 -6.61
CA TYR A 243 6.87 15.67 -5.87
C TYR A 243 6.09 14.42 -6.32
N SER A 244 5.01 14.56 -7.10
CA SER A 244 4.17 13.43 -7.52
C SER A 244 4.97 12.39 -8.30
N THR A 245 5.79 12.81 -9.26
CA THR A 245 6.63 11.90 -10.07
C THR A 245 7.65 11.14 -9.22
N GLU A 246 8.24 11.80 -8.21
CA GLU A 246 9.18 11.15 -7.29
C GLU A 246 8.48 10.10 -6.42
N LEU A 247 7.29 10.43 -5.90
CA LEU A 247 6.47 9.53 -5.09
C LEU A 247 5.95 8.34 -5.90
N GLU A 248 5.56 8.55 -7.15
CA GLU A 248 5.17 7.47 -8.07
C GLU A 248 6.33 6.52 -8.37
N ASP A 249 7.53 7.05 -8.66
CA ASP A 249 8.72 6.22 -8.87
C ASP A 249 9.09 5.43 -7.61
N LEU A 250 9.01 6.06 -6.44
CA LEU A 250 9.22 5.39 -5.15
C LEU A 250 8.22 4.25 -4.95
N SER A 251 6.93 4.49 -5.18
CA SER A 251 5.87 3.48 -5.10
C SER A 251 6.10 2.30 -6.06
N ARG A 252 6.50 2.59 -7.29
CA ARG A 252 6.86 1.55 -8.28
C ARG A 252 8.00 0.67 -7.77
N ARG A 253 9.10 1.26 -7.28
CA ARG A 253 10.26 0.51 -6.78
C ARG A 253 9.94 -0.28 -5.51
N ILE A 254 9.06 0.22 -4.65
CA ILE A 254 8.56 -0.53 -3.49
C ILE A 254 7.82 -1.80 -3.94
N ASN A 255 6.91 -1.68 -4.92
CA ASN A 255 6.20 -2.81 -5.51
C ASN A 255 7.13 -3.80 -6.23
N GLU A 256 8.12 -3.29 -6.98
CA GLU A 256 9.13 -4.11 -7.66
C GLU A 256 9.95 -4.92 -6.65
N ASN A 257 10.38 -4.31 -5.54
CA ASN A 257 11.09 -5.02 -4.47
C ASN A 257 10.26 -6.18 -3.90
N HIS A 258 8.97 -5.94 -3.64
CA HIS A 258 8.07 -6.99 -3.15
C HIS A 258 7.90 -8.13 -4.15
N THR A 259 7.69 -7.80 -5.42
CA THR A 259 7.49 -8.77 -6.50
C THR A 259 8.75 -9.64 -6.68
N MET A 260 9.93 -9.00 -6.76
CA MET A 260 11.21 -9.71 -6.86
C MET A 260 11.45 -10.63 -5.68
N PHE A 261 11.15 -10.17 -4.45
CA PHE A 261 11.27 -11.01 -3.26
C PHE A 261 10.38 -12.25 -3.34
N LYS A 262 9.11 -12.08 -3.73
CA LYS A 262 8.14 -13.18 -3.85
C LYS A 262 8.53 -14.22 -4.92
N ASP A 263 9.22 -13.80 -5.97
CA ASP A 263 9.73 -14.72 -6.99
C ASP A 263 10.91 -15.57 -6.50
N LEU A 264 11.73 -15.02 -5.60
CA LEU A 264 12.92 -15.67 -5.06
C LEU A 264 12.63 -16.50 -3.79
N PHE A 265 11.68 -16.07 -2.98
CA PHE A 265 11.37 -16.66 -1.67
C PHE A 265 10.30 -17.76 -1.77
N GLY A 266 10.56 -18.92 -1.16
CA GLY A 266 9.55 -19.97 -1.05
C GLY A 266 10.08 -21.40 -0.96
N ASN A 267 9.25 -22.34 -1.44
CA ASN A 267 9.50 -23.79 -1.30
C ASN A 267 10.60 -24.33 -2.21
N SER A 268 10.97 -23.61 -3.26
CA SER A 268 12.07 -23.98 -4.16
C SER A 268 13.45 -23.70 -3.57
N GLN A 269 13.55 -22.87 -2.53
CA GLN A 269 14.80 -22.51 -1.88
C GLN A 269 15.00 -23.29 -0.58
N ASN A 270 16.26 -23.52 -0.23
CA ASN A 270 16.62 -24.05 1.09
C ASN A 270 16.42 -22.97 2.19
N ARG A 271 16.61 -23.35 3.46
CA ARG A 271 16.38 -22.46 4.60
C ARG A 271 17.32 -21.25 4.57
N GLU A 272 18.61 -21.48 4.35
CA GLU A 272 19.64 -20.44 4.36
C GLU A 272 19.41 -19.42 3.24
N ALA A 273 19.08 -19.87 2.03
CA ALA A 273 18.75 -19.00 0.90
C ALA A 273 17.50 -18.15 1.18
N ASN A 274 16.43 -18.76 1.75
CA ASN A 274 15.25 -18.01 2.15
C ASN A 274 15.55 -16.95 3.23
N TYR A 275 16.48 -17.22 4.15
CA TYR A 275 16.92 -16.23 5.15
C TYR A 275 17.65 -15.05 4.51
N ILE A 276 18.57 -15.34 3.58
CA ILE A 276 19.29 -14.30 2.84
C ILE A 276 18.29 -13.44 2.07
N SER A 277 17.39 -14.05 1.29
CA SER A 277 16.36 -13.31 0.54
C SER A 277 15.46 -12.47 1.45
N LEU A 278 15.07 -12.98 2.63
CA LEU A 278 14.25 -12.23 3.58
C LEU A 278 15.01 -11.07 4.23
N SER A 279 16.27 -11.27 4.62
CA SER A 279 17.12 -10.21 5.17
C SER A 279 17.38 -9.11 4.14
N ASP A 280 17.74 -9.48 2.90
CA ASP A 280 17.96 -8.54 1.81
C ASP A 280 16.70 -7.73 1.49
N TYR A 281 15.54 -8.40 1.45
CA TYR A 281 14.25 -7.74 1.27
C TYR A 281 13.95 -6.71 2.37
N LEU A 282 14.21 -7.06 3.63
CA LEU A 282 13.99 -6.17 4.77
C LEU A 282 14.97 -4.98 4.80
N ARG A 283 16.22 -5.19 4.42
CA ARG A 283 17.22 -4.11 4.27
C ARG A 283 16.87 -3.19 3.12
N ARG A 284 16.42 -3.73 1.99
CA ARG A 284 15.95 -2.91 0.86
C ARG A 284 14.74 -2.07 1.24
N ASN A 285 13.81 -2.63 2.02
CA ASN A 285 12.69 -1.87 2.58
C ASN A 285 13.15 -0.75 3.53
N GLU A 286 14.24 -0.95 4.28
CA GLU A 286 14.83 0.12 5.09
C GLU A 286 15.39 1.25 4.25
N GLU A 287 16.09 0.95 3.16
CA GLU A 287 16.57 1.97 2.21
C GLU A 287 15.40 2.78 1.62
N LEU A 288 14.36 2.10 1.13
CA LEU A 288 13.16 2.74 0.60
C LEU A 288 12.42 3.57 1.67
N SER A 289 12.44 3.13 2.93
CA SER A 289 11.88 3.90 4.05
C SER A 289 12.69 5.15 4.39
N ILE A 290 13.99 5.14 4.15
CA ILE A 290 14.85 6.33 4.30
C ILE A 290 14.50 7.32 3.20
N GLU A 291 14.40 6.86 1.95
CA GLU A 291 14.01 7.71 0.81
C GLU A 291 12.63 8.33 1.03
N LEU A 292 11.60 7.55 1.42
CA LEU A 292 10.27 8.09 1.72
C LEU A 292 10.31 9.20 2.78
N ARG A 293 11.10 9.02 3.84
CA ARG A 293 11.23 10.01 4.92
C ARG A 293 11.98 11.26 4.47
N GLN A 294 12.95 11.11 3.57
CA GLN A 294 13.64 12.25 2.96
C GLN A 294 12.69 13.06 2.09
N THR A 295 11.97 12.42 1.16
CA THR A 295 10.96 13.08 0.33
C THR A 295 9.89 13.76 1.19
N ALA A 296 9.38 13.07 2.22
CA ALA A 296 8.42 13.65 3.16
C ALA A 296 8.99 14.86 3.92
N GLY A 297 10.24 14.80 4.38
CA GLY A 297 10.93 15.91 5.04
C GLY A 297 11.14 17.11 4.11
N ASP A 298 11.50 16.87 2.85
CA ASP A 298 11.65 17.93 1.85
C ASP A 298 10.31 18.63 1.56
N ILE A 299 9.23 17.85 1.43
CA ILE A 299 7.88 18.40 1.30
C ILE A 299 7.51 19.25 2.52
N GLU A 300 7.71 18.72 3.73
CA GLU A 300 7.39 19.42 4.98
C GLU A 300 8.14 20.75 5.11
N ASN A 301 9.43 20.76 4.73
CA ASN A 301 10.28 21.95 4.69
C ASN A 301 9.77 23.00 3.69
N VAL A 302 9.37 22.58 2.48
CA VAL A 302 8.82 23.48 1.45
C VAL A 302 7.47 24.08 1.89
N LEU A 303 6.66 23.29 2.58
CA LEU A 303 5.36 23.73 3.08
C LEU A 303 5.47 24.65 4.32
N GLY A 304 6.60 24.62 5.03
CA GLY A 304 6.83 25.42 6.24
C GLY A 304 6.02 24.93 7.46
N VAL A 305 5.65 23.65 7.49
CA VAL A 305 4.81 23.04 8.53
C VAL A 305 5.60 22.27 9.60
N GLY A 306 6.93 22.37 9.59
CA GLY A 306 7.82 21.81 10.61
C GLY A 306 8.68 22.87 11.29
N TYR A 307 8.45 23.08 12.60
CA TYR A 307 9.39 23.67 13.55
C TYR A 307 9.42 22.82 14.81
#